data_AF-A0A9D7CVC2-F1
#
_entry.id   AF-A0A9D7CVC2-F1
#
_cell.length_a   1.000
_cell.length_b   1.000
_cell.length_c   1.000
_cell.angle_alpha   90.00
_cell.angle_beta   90.00
_cell.angle_gamma   90.00
#
_symmetry.space_group_name_H-M   'P 1'
#
loop_
_entity.id
_entity.type
_entity.pdbx_description
1 polymer ?
#
loop_
_entity_poly.entity_id
_entity_poly.type
_entity_poly.pdbx_seq_one_letter_code
_entity_poly.pdbx_strand_id
1 'polypeptide(L)'
;MALSSPSVRAAVNRGCGVWTVLLPLALGVAACGTPTRTTGPAPAREAPRVAAREQEAPLPPPPEALAALLRKVPLVTSKDRGISDEQAALAKAIQAYGAAAVPYLLPLLSSPEPHIRYIAGFIVSDIGGLTEKNLDALIAAVERDGGWVPSAIAHIGTPRAMQYLLDALPRLPKTMTQVTFALETFGPRASIPLAQFFERPEPVSAEVSDAICRIFRSTAADAAPAVGVLLARAHREQGPRQNRVFAIRAIGCMGIAARAASPALKAVAALEPRFAKEVDDVLVAIGAPEGVAILVAELRNSPDVPGLRTLARLGGAARDAGPAVAALVSGADRELRVPAARTLGFIGYDQGAPLLMGLLTAEDDWQLPYVAAESLARLGVVAALPALDTLATSHWYPPVRSNARRAAEVLRGRERYPAAEAGSFDGAFNEHEFIETPSRGRRPTLAPDRHELSAGELRALSYVVESLGQDGMTSTPTSQIPDVGLKTTDGFLVGSSRGEWRGELMHFTQRKGSPTPLLRENIVGIHATSIGIVIVTGLARLAYNRGALYLARRAGPGKYEVTYWKTLPGAPRASGLTADGALFVSCVGGDLLVKGSRIEMAGAAP
;
A
#
# COMPACT_ATOMS: atom_id res chain seq x y z
N MET A 1 -1.85 9.78 11.34
CA MET A 1 -1.76 10.71 10.19
C MET A 1 -1.57 9.87 8.93
N ALA A 2 -2.65 9.59 8.21
CA ALA A 2 -2.65 8.76 7.01
C ALA A 2 -2.89 9.66 5.79
N LEU A 3 -1.98 9.66 4.83
CA LEU A 3 -2.12 10.34 3.54
C LEU A 3 -2.53 9.30 2.51
N SER A 4 -3.75 9.46 2.01
CA SER A 4 -4.33 8.76 0.86
C SER A 4 -3.61 9.14 -0.43
N SER A 5 -3.09 8.14 -1.16
CA SER A 5 -2.54 8.29 -2.51
C SER A 5 -3.66 8.19 -3.57
N PRO A 6 -3.67 9.04 -4.62
CA PRO A 6 -4.42 8.78 -5.83
C PRO A 6 -3.59 7.90 -6.79
N SER A 7 -4.23 6.86 -7.31
CA SER A 7 -3.69 5.94 -8.31
C SER A 7 -3.53 6.63 -9.67
N VAL A 8 -2.30 6.75 -10.17
CA VAL A 8 -2.01 7.06 -11.58
C VAL A 8 -1.62 5.75 -12.27
N ARG A 9 -2.43 5.32 -13.23
CA ARG A 9 -2.14 4.16 -14.09
C ARG A 9 -0.99 4.51 -15.04
N ALA A 10 0.19 3.93 -14.81
CA ALA A 10 1.29 3.98 -15.76
C ALA A 10 1.11 2.91 -16.84
N ALA A 11 0.96 3.32 -18.09
CA ALA A 11 1.00 2.45 -19.25
C ALA A 11 2.48 2.16 -19.60
N VAL A 12 2.95 0.95 -19.32
CA VAL A 12 4.27 0.47 -19.72
C VAL A 12 4.19 -0.04 -21.15
N ASN A 13 4.81 0.66 -22.10
CA ASN A 13 4.99 0.19 -23.47
C ASN A 13 6.47 -0.24 -23.64
N ARG A 14 6.73 -1.55 -23.70
CA ARG A 14 8.08 -2.10 -23.90
C ARG A 14 8.39 -2.16 -25.40
N GLY A 15 9.32 -1.33 -25.86
CA GLY A 15 9.96 -1.48 -27.17
C GLY A 15 11.31 -2.19 -27.02
N CYS A 16 11.40 -3.42 -27.53
CA CYS A 16 12.67 -4.15 -27.70
C CYS A 16 13.55 -3.44 -28.75
N GLY A 17 14.81 -3.18 -28.39
CA GLY A 17 15.86 -2.74 -29.32
C GLY A 17 17.17 -3.43 -28.98
N VAL A 18 17.50 -4.45 -29.76
CA VAL A 18 18.75 -5.21 -29.73
C VAL A 18 19.88 -4.34 -30.26
N TRP A 19 21.00 -4.19 -29.54
CA TRP A 19 22.28 -3.79 -30.13
C TRP A 19 23.46 -4.53 -29.52
N THR A 20 24.33 -4.95 -30.42
CA THR A 20 25.41 -5.93 -30.29
C THR A 20 26.75 -5.21 -30.49
N VAL A 21 27.68 -5.40 -29.53
CA VAL A 21 29.16 -5.53 -29.67
C VAL A 21 30.01 -4.27 -29.93
N LEU A 22 30.96 -3.98 -29.02
CA LEU A 22 32.44 -4.12 -29.21
C LEU A 22 33.27 -3.62 -28.01
N LEU A 23 34.24 -4.45 -27.59
CA LEU A 23 35.32 -4.20 -26.62
C LEU A 23 36.37 -3.21 -27.17
N PRO A 24 37.15 -2.50 -26.31
CA PRO A 24 38.45 -1.95 -26.70
C PRO A 24 39.63 -2.79 -26.19
N LEU A 25 40.62 -2.95 -27.06
CA LEU A 25 41.96 -3.46 -26.78
C LEU A 25 42.88 -2.29 -26.40
N ALA A 26 43.62 -2.44 -25.31
CA ALA A 26 44.70 -1.56 -24.89
C ALA A 26 46.05 -2.09 -25.37
N LEU A 27 46.98 -1.19 -25.73
CA LEU A 27 48.43 -1.39 -25.74
C LEU A 27 49.12 -0.03 -25.79
N GLY A 28 50.15 0.16 -24.97
CA GLY A 28 50.86 1.43 -24.80
C GLY A 28 52.33 1.41 -25.21
N VAL A 29 53.06 2.36 -24.61
CA VAL A 29 54.53 2.45 -24.39
C VAL A 29 55.31 3.53 -25.18
N ALA A 30 55.75 4.53 -24.39
CA ALA A 30 57.02 5.27 -24.29
C ALA A 30 57.65 6.06 -25.45
N ALA A 31 58.12 7.30 -25.14
CA ALA A 31 59.55 7.61 -25.03
C ALA A 31 59.81 9.03 -24.45
N CYS A 32 60.93 9.15 -23.73
CA CYS A 32 61.47 10.31 -23.02
C CYS A 32 62.07 11.42 -23.91
N GLY A 33 62.17 12.64 -23.37
CA GLY A 33 63.11 13.66 -23.86
C GLY A 33 62.94 15.04 -23.20
N THR A 34 63.86 15.43 -22.33
CA THR A 34 64.17 16.80 -21.89
C THR A 34 65.71 16.93 -21.84
N PRO A 35 66.36 18.10 -21.65
CA PRO A 35 65.89 19.50 -21.61
C PRO A 35 66.74 20.46 -22.47
N THR A 36 66.23 21.67 -22.78
CA THR A 36 67.12 22.83 -23.02
C THR A 36 66.54 24.09 -22.40
N ARG A 37 67.42 24.79 -21.68
CA ARG A 37 67.19 25.99 -20.88
C ARG A 37 67.70 27.18 -21.69
N THR A 38 66.86 28.16 -21.99
CA THR A 38 67.31 29.49 -22.45
C THR A 38 66.54 30.58 -21.71
N THR A 39 67.31 31.58 -21.29
CA THR A 39 66.99 32.73 -20.44
C THR A 39 66.09 33.76 -21.13
N GLY A 40 65.38 34.57 -20.32
CA GLY A 40 64.26 35.45 -20.71
C GLY A 40 64.56 36.67 -21.58
N PRO A 41 63.53 37.50 -21.85
CA PRO A 41 63.33 38.68 -21.00
C PRO A 41 61.87 38.93 -20.54
N ALA A 42 61.74 39.90 -19.63
CA ALA A 42 60.58 40.32 -18.84
C ALA A 42 59.33 40.79 -19.64
N PRO A 43 58.15 40.96 -18.99
CA PRO A 43 56.85 40.81 -19.63
C PRO A 43 56.40 42.08 -20.37
N ALA A 44 55.88 41.89 -21.58
CA ALA A 44 55.05 42.88 -22.24
C ALA A 44 53.66 42.91 -21.58
N ARG A 45 53.19 44.10 -21.21
CA ARG A 45 51.82 44.36 -20.77
C ARG A 45 50.85 43.98 -21.90
N GLU A 46 50.17 42.83 -21.78
CA GLU A 46 48.99 42.55 -22.59
C GLU A 46 47.77 43.29 -22.01
N ALA A 47 47.19 44.14 -22.85
CA ALA A 47 45.91 44.80 -22.66
C ALA A 47 44.79 43.75 -22.43
N PRO A 48 43.69 44.11 -21.75
CA PRO A 48 42.62 43.16 -21.44
C PRO A 48 42.02 42.61 -22.72
N ARG A 49 42.18 41.29 -22.95
CA ARG A 49 41.34 40.54 -23.90
C ARG A 49 39.93 40.57 -23.36
N VAL A 50 39.14 41.53 -23.84
CA VAL A 50 37.68 41.47 -23.76
C VAL A 50 37.29 40.15 -24.43
N ALA A 51 36.87 39.18 -23.62
CA ALA A 51 36.26 37.96 -24.13
C ALA A 51 35.08 38.39 -25.02
N ALA A 52 35.24 38.23 -26.32
CA ALA A 52 34.13 38.35 -27.25
C ALA A 52 33.09 37.33 -26.78
N ARG A 53 31.96 37.82 -26.23
CA ARG A 53 30.74 37.02 -26.14
C ARG A 53 30.42 36.62 -27.56
N GLU A 54 30.61 35.35 -27.90
CA GLU A 54 29.95 34.78 -29.06
C GLU A 54 28.46 35.08 -28.90
N GLN A 55 27.95 35.99 -29.72
CA GLN A 55 26.51 36.19 -29.83
C GLN A 55 25.96 34.93 -30.49
N GLU A 56 25.37 34.05 -29.68
CA GLU A 56 24.59 32.92 -30.17
C GLU A 56 23.59 33.44 -31.20
N ALA A 57 23.62 32.87 -32.41
CA ALA A 57 22.71 33.24 -33.48
C ALA A 57 21.25 33.11 -33.00
N PRO A 58 20.33 34.00 -33.43
CA PRO A 58 18.94 33.96 -33.00
C PRO A 58 18.36 32.57 -33.23
N LEU A 59 17.71 32.02 -32.20
CA LEU A 59 17.02 30.74 -32.29
C LEU A 59 16.05 30.79 -33.49
N PRO A 60 16.09 29.82 -34.43
CA PRO A 60 15.14 29.80 -35.54
C PRO A 60 13.71 29.70 -35.02
N PRO A 61 12.69 30.08 -35.81
CA PRO A 61 11.30 29.87 -35.40
C PRO A 61 10.97 28.37 -35.35
N PRO A 62 10.07 27.93 -34.43
CA PRO A 62 9.63 26.54 -34.40
C PRO A 62 8.80 26.22 -35.65
N PRO A 63 8.74 24.93 -36.07
CA PRO A 63 7.78 24.50 -37.08
C PRO A 63 6.37 24.95 -36.71
N GLU A 64 5.57 25.41 -37.68
CA GLU A 64 4.27 26.05 -37.41
C GLU A 64 3.34 25.17 -36.56
N ALA A 65 3.37 23.86 -36.75
CA ALA A 65 2.61 22.91 -35.93
C ALA A 65 3.03 22.94 -34.45
N LEU A 66 4.33 23.01 -34.16
CA LEU A 66 4.85 23.18 -32.80
C LEU A 66 4.53 24.59 -32.27
N ALA A 67 4.67 25.63 -33.10
CA ALA A 67 4.33 27.01 -32.75
C ALA A 67 2.86 27.15 -32.32
N ALA A 68 1.96 26.45 -33.01
CA ALA A 68 0.53 26.41 -32.68
C ALA A 68 0.27 25.73 -31.33
N LEU A 69 1.01 24.68 -30.99
CA LEU A 69 0.90 24.02 -29.68
C LEU A 69 1.46 24.90 -28.56
N LEU A 70 2.63 25.52 -28.76
CA LEU A 70 3.26 26.40 -27.76
C LEU A 70 2.37 27.61 -27.42
N ARG A 71 1.63 28.16 -28.40
CA ARG A 71 0.64 29.22 -28.19
C ARG A 71 -0.52 28.81 -27.27
N LYS A 72 -0.81 27.51 -27.11
CA LYS A 72 -1.86 27.00 -26.23
C LYS A 72 -1.41 26.87 -24.78
N VAL A 73 -0.10 26.77 -24.52
CA VAL A 73 0.47 26.63 -23.17
C VAL A 73 -0.04 27.68 -22.18
N PRO A 74 -0.07 28.99 -22.49
CA PRO A 74 -0.63 30.00 -21.58
C PRO A 74 -2.16 29.97 -21.46
N LEU A 75 -2.86 29.25 -22.35
CA LEU A 75 -4.33 29.25 -22.41
C LEU A 75 -4.94 28.11 -21.58
N VAL A 76 -4.21 27.02 -21.40
CA VAL A 76 -4.69 25.84 -20.67
C VAL A 76 -4.48 26.03 -19.16
N THR A 77 -5.57 26.09 -18.41
CA THR A 77 -5.55 26.23 -16.95
C THR A 77 -6.28 25.06 -16.30
N SER A 78 -5.89 24.73 -15.06
CA SER A 78 -6.61 23.76 -14.24
C SER A 78 -7.11 24.47 -12.98
N LYS A 79 -8.39 24.24 -12.65
CA LYS A 79 -8.98 24.70 -11.37
C LYS A 79 -8.69 23.73 -10.22
N ASP A 80 -8.28 22.51 -10.55
CA ASP A 80 -8.04 21.44 -9.60
C ASP A 80 -6.55 21.30 -9.26
N ARG A 81 -6.25 20.64 -8.12
CA ARG A 81 -4.87 20.27 -7.78
C ARG A 81 -4.42 19.13 -8.72
N GLY A 82 -3.67 19.45 -9.77
CA GLY A 82 -3.05 18.47 -10.68
C GLY A 82 -3.06 18.89 -12.14
N ILE A 83 -2.59 17.98 -13.00
CA ILE A 83 -2.61 18.13 -14.46
C ILE A 83 -3.97 17.67 -14.99
N SER A 84 -4.68 18.54 -15.73
CA SER A 84 -5.95 18.19 -16.37
C SER A 84 -5.75 17.33 -17.63
N ASP A 85 -6.81 16.65 -18.10
CA ASP A 85 -6.75 15.87 -19.34
C ASP A 85 -6.32 16.72 -20.55
N GLU A 86 -6.76 17.98 -20.61
CA GLU A 86 -6.37 18.93 -21.66
C GLU A 86 -4.87 19.27 -21.57
N GLN A 87 -4.38 19.54 -20.36
CA GLN A 87 -2.95 19.82 -20.13
C GLN A 87 -2.08 18.60 -20.45
N ALA A 88 -2.51 17.40 -20.07
CA ALA A 88 -1.83 16.14 -20.37
C ALA A 88 -1.78 15.87 -21.88
N ALA A 89 -2.89 16.09 -22.60
CA ALA A 89 -2.95 15.93 -24.05
C ALA A 89 -2.04 16.93 -24.77
N LEU A 90 -2.04 18.21 -24.33
CA LEU A 90 -1.14 19.23 -24.88
C LEU A 90 0.32 18.87 -24.62
N ALA A 91 0.64 18.44 -23.40
CA ALA A 91 2.01 18.07 -23.04
C ALA A 91 2.53 16.92 -23.89
N LYS A 92 1.73 15.86 -24.06
CA LYS A 92 2.08 14.73 -24.92
C LYS A 92 2.32 15.14 -26.37
N ALA A 93 1.49 16.05 -26.89
CA ALA A 93 1.66 16.56 -28.26
C ALA A 93 2.95 17.34 -28.43
N ILE A 94 3.36 18.15 -27.45
CA ILE A 94 4.62 18.90 -27.49
C ILE A 94 5.83 17.98 -27.26
N GLN A 95 5.75 17.04 -26.31
CA GLN A 95 6.81 16.08 -25.99
C GLN A 95 7.21 15.22 -27.19
N ALA A 96 6.26 14.92 -28.11
CA ALA A 96 6.52 14.20 -29.34
C ALA A 96 7.55 14.87 -30.27
N TYR A 97 7.80 16.17 -30.12
CA TYR A 97 8.85 16.89 -30.87
C TYR A 97 10.25 16.74 -30.25
N GLY A 98 10.36 16.23 -29.02
CA GLY A 98 11.63 15.97 -28.34
C GLY A 98 12.56 17.18 -28.34
N ALA A 99 13.82 16.96 -28.76
CA ALA A 99 14.88 17.98 -28.79
C ALA A 99 14.47 19.28 -29.51
N ALA A 100 13.63 19.18 -30.55
CA ALA A 100 13.20 20.35 -31.32
C ALA A 100 12.32 21.31 -30.51
N ALA A 101 11.62 20.84 -29.46
CA ALA A 101 10.80 21.69 -28.61
C ALA A 101 11.54 22.28 -27.40
N VAL A 102 12.68 21.69 -27.00
CA VAL A 102 13.45 22.12 -25.81
C VAL A 102 13.80 23.61 -25.82
N PRO A 103 14.36 24.20 -26.90
CA PRO A 103 14.76 25.60 -26.88
C PRO A 103 13.61 26.59 -26.66
N TYR A 104 12.38 26.21 -27.04
CA TYR A 104 11.19 27.05 -26.88
C TYR A 104 10.47 26.83 -25.55
N LEU A 105 10.70 25.68 -24.89
CA LEU A 105 10.13 25.38 -23.58
C LEU A 105 10.95 25.96 -22.43
N LEU A 106 12.28 25.99 -22.53
CA LEU A 106 13.14 26.51 -21.47
C LEU A 106 12.80 27.96 -21.07
N PRO A 107 12.54 28.91 -21.99
CA PRO A 107 12.12 30.26 -21.62
C PRO A 107 10.82 30.31 -20.82
N LEU A 108 9.89 29.37 -21.06
CA LEU A 108 8.59 29.33 -20.37
C LEU A 108 8.75 28.94 -18.89
N LEU A 109 9.81 28.24 -18.51
CA LEU A 109 10.14 27.94 -17.11
C LEU A 109 10.46 29.21 -16.29
N SER A 110 10.83 30.29 -16.98
CA SER A 110 11.11 31.61 -16.37
C SER A 110 9.94 32.58 -16.49
N SER A 111 8.77 32.12 -16.94
CA SER A 111 7.58 32.97 -17.07
C SER A 111 7.21 33.63 -15.74
N PRO A 112 6.78 34.91 -15.73
CA PRO A 112 6.25 35.54 -14.52
C PRO A 112 5.01 34.81 -13.98
N GLU A 113 4.23 34.20 -14.88
CA GLU A 113 2.98 33.49 -14.56
C GLU A 113 3.24 32.08 -13.97
N PRO A 114 2.85 31.80 -12.71
CA PRO A 114 3.10 30.51 -12.07
C PRO A 114 2.49 29.31 -12.81
N HIS A 115 1.29 29.46 -13.37
CA HIS A 115 0.62 28.38 -14.09
C HIS A 115 1.38 27.99 -15.38
N ILE A 116 1.99 28.95 -16.08
CA ILE A 116 2.83 28.68 -17.26
C ILE A 116 4.08 27.89 -16.85
N ARG A 117 4.76 28.30 -15.77
CA ARG A 117 5.91 27.55 -15.27
C ARG A 117 5.55 26.13 -14.87
N TYR A 118 4.40 25.95 -14.22
CA TYR A 118 3.91 24.64 -13.78
C TYR A 118 3.72 23.69 -14.96
N ILE A 119 2.98 24.11 -15.99
CA ILE A 119 2.77 23.25 -17.17
C ILE A 119 4.04 23.10 -18.01
N ALA A 120 4.85 24.14 -18.18
CA ALA A 120 6.14 24.03 -18.87
C ALA A 120 7.05 23.01 -18.17
N GLY A 121 7.10 23.06 -16.83
CA GLY A 121 7.77 22.09 -15.98
C GLY A 121 7.29 20.65 -16.25
N PHE A 122 5.98 20.45 -16.32
CA PHE A 122 5.39 19.14 -16.61
C PHE A 122 5.71 18.65 -18.03
N ILE A 123 5.72 19.54 -19.02
CA ILE A 123 6.10 19.18 -20.39
C ILE A 123 7.56 18.75 -20.43
N VAL A 124 8.47 19.53 -19.82
CA VAL A 124 9.90 19.21 -19.85
C VAL A 124 10.27 18.01 -18.99
N SER A 125 9.45 17.60 -18.03
CA SER A 125 9.77 16.48 -17.14
C SER A 125 9.97 15.18 -17.91
N ASP A 126 9.22 14.95 -18.99
CA ASP A 126 9.29 13.73 -19.83
C ASP A 126 9.68 14.04 -21.29
N ILE A 127 10.28 15.20 -21.57
CA ILE A 127 10.71 15.52 -22.94
C ILE A 127 12.04 14.83 -23.31
N GLY A 128 12.08 14.21 -24.48
CA GLY A 128 13.33 13.70 -25.04
C GLY A 128 14.26 14.82 -25.53
N GLY A 129 15.58 14.60 -25.47
CA GLY A 129 16.56 15.51 -26.06
C GLY A 129 17.14 16.58 -25.14
N LEU A 130 16.90 16.50 -23.83
CA LEU A 130 17.63 17.29 -22.84
C LEU A 130 19.09 16.83 -22.76
N THR A 131 20.00 17.80 -22.61
CA THR A 131 21.44 17.59 -22.53
C THR A 131 22.05 18.43 -21.41
N GLU A 132 23.35 18.22 -21.13
CA GLU A 132 24.10 19.01 -20.15
C GLU A 132 24.00 20.53 -20.40
N LYS A 133 23.91 20.96 -21.66
CA LYS A 133 23.75 22.39 -22.02
C LYS A 133 22.48 23.01 -21.44
N ASN A 134 21.47 22.20 -21.14
CA ASN A 134 20.18 22.66 -20.63
C ASN A 134 20.15 22.71 -19.09
N LEU A 135 21.16 22.14 -18.40
CA LEU A 135 21.13 21.92 -16.96
C LEU A 135 20.98 23.21 -16.15
N ASP A 136 21.72 24.27 -16.51
CA ASP A 136 21.70 25.54 -15.76
C ASP A 136 20.31 26.19 -15.78
N ALA A 137 19.63 26.14 -16.93
CA ALA A 137 18.27 26.66 -17.06
C ALA A 137 17.26 25.87 -16.20
N LEU A 138 17.42 24.54 -16.15
CA LEU A 138 16.57 23.69 -15.31
C LEU A 138 16.84 23.90 -13.81
N ILE A 139 18.10 24.05 -13.40
CA ILE A 139 18.47 24.36 -12.02
C ILE A 139 17.85 25.69 -11.58
N ALA A 140 17.97 26.73 -12.40
CA ALA A 140 17.38 28.04 -12.12
C ALA A 140 15.84 27.95 -11.98
N ALA A 141 15.19 27.10 -12.77
CA ALA A 141 13.75 26.86 -12.67
C ALA A 141 13.36 26.13 -11.36
N VAL A 142 14.14 25.14 -10.92
CA VAL A 142 13.92 24.44 -9.64
C VAL A 142 14.05 25.42 -8.46
N GLU A 143 15.05 26.28 -8.46
CA GLU A 143 15.27 27.25 -7.37
C GLU A 143 14.14 28.28 -7.25
N ARG A 144 13.39 28.50 -8.34
CA ARG A 144 12.26 29.42 -8.36
C ARG A 144 10.97 28.78 -7.84
N ASP A 145 10.58 27.62 -8.37
CA ASP A 145 9.24 27.03 -8.12
C ASP A 145 9.27 25.50 -7.91
N GLY A 146 10.43 24.86 -7.98
CA GLY A 146 10.69 23.47 -7.56
C GLY A 146 9.95 22.35 -8.28
N GLY A 147 8.89 22.64 -9.04
CA GLY A 147 7.81 21.75 -9.50
C GLY A 147 8.23 20.44 -10.18
N TRP A 148 7.83 20.23 -11.44
CA TRP A 148 8.07 18.98 -12.18
C TRP A 148 9.50 18.84 -12.74
N VAL A 149 10.28 19.92 -12.66
CA VAL A 149 11.61 20.06 -13.28
C VAL A 149 12.68 19.09 -12.76
N PRO A 150 12.70 18.62 -11.48
CA PRO A 150 13.71 17.66 -11.03
C PRO A 150 13.79 16.39 -11.88
N SER A 151 12.67 15.88 -12.39
CA SER A 151 12.64 14.72 -13.28
C SER A 151 13.32 15.01 -14.63
N ALA A 152 13.15 16.23 -15.17
CA ALA A 152 13.87 16.69 -16.36
C ALA A 152 15.39 16.70 -16.14
N ILE A 153 15.83 17.15 -14.96
CA ILE A 153 17.25 17.12 -14.57
C ILE A 153 17.76 15.69 -14.52
N ALA A 154 17.00 14.74 -13.95
CA ALA A 154 17.41 13.34 -13.93
C ALA A 154 17.56 12.73 -15.34
N HIS A 155 16.69 13.09 -16.28
CA HIS A 155 16.76 12.61 -17.67
C HIS A 155 18.00 13.07 -18.43
N ILE A 156 18.68 14.16 -18.01
CA ILE A 156 20.00 14.53 -18.55
C ILE A 156 21.04 13.44 -18.25
N GLY A 157 20.93 12.78 -17.09
CA GLY A 157 21.71 11.58 -16.76
C GLY A 157 23.20 11.79 -16.49
N THR A 158 23.67 13.03 -16.32
CA THR A 158 25.08 13.37 -16.06
C THR A 158 25.43 13.38 -14.57
N PRO A 159 26.71 13.23 -14.19
CA PRO A 159 27.13 13.29 -12.79
C PRO A 159 26.77 14.61 -12.09
N ARG A 160 26.83 15.74 -12.81
CA ARG A 160 26.48 17.05 -12.27
C ARG A 160 24.98 17.17 -11.99
N ALA A 161 24.14 16.66 -12.89
CA ALA A 161 22.70 16.60 -12.67
C ALA A 161 22.33 15.74 -11.45
N MET A 162 22.98 14.58 -11.30
CA MET A 162 22.81 13.71 -10.12
C MET A 162 23.25 14.41 -8.83
N GLN A 163 24.44 15.04 -8.85
CA GLN A 163 24.98 15.75 -7.69
C GLN A 163 24.05 16.88 -7.24
N TYR A 164 23.49 17.66 -8.18
CA TYR A 164 22.52 18.71 -7.86
C TYR A 164 21.29 18.14 -7.12
N LEU A 165 20.74 17.02 -7.59
CA LEU A 165 19.57 16.39 -6.96
C LEU A 165 19.89 15.81 -5.58
N LEU A 166 21.08 15.25 -5.40
CA LEU A 166 21.57 14.83 -4.08
C LEU A 166 21.67 16.05 -3.14
N ASP A 167 22.27 17.15 -3.59
CA ASP A 167 22.39 18.38 -2.78
C ASP A 167 21.04 19.08 -2.53
N ALA A 168 20.03 18.81 -3.35
CA ALA A 168 18.65 19.25 -3.12
C ALA A 168 17.95 18.46 -2.01
N LEU A 169 18.35 17.20 -1.75
CA LEU A 169 17.65 16.32 -0.82
C LEU A 169 17.58 16.87 0.62
N PRO A 170 18.66 17.41 1.23
CA PRO A 170 18.59 18.04 2.55
C PRO A 170 17.70 19.30 2.60
N ARG A 171 17.57 20.01 1.47
CA ARG A 171 16.78 21.25 1.39
C ARG A 171 15.28 20.95 1.29
N LEU A 172 14.92 19.80 0.72
CA LEU A 172 13.55 19.35 0.52
C LEU A 172 13.38 17.88 0.97
N PRO A 173 13.56 17.56 2.27
CA PRO A 173 13.72 16.18 2.73
C PRO A 173 12.41 15.38 2.81
N LYS A 174 11.40 15.74 2.01
CA LYS A 174 10.10 15.06 1.98
C LYS A 174 10.18 13.82 1.09
N THR A 175 9.44 12.79 1.50
CA THR A 175 9.17 11.60 0.68
C THR A 175 8.16 11.92 -0.43
N MET A 176 8.15 11.10 -1.49
CA MET A 176 7.23 11.24 -2.64
C MET A 176 7.32 12.61 -3.34
N THR A 177 8.49 13.25 -3.33
CA THR A 177 8.74 14.50 -4.06
C THR A 177 9.31 14.21 -5.46
N GLN A 178 9.24 15.22 -6.33
CA GLN A 178 9.86 15.18 -7.65
C GLN A 178 11.38 14.96 -7.55
N VAL A 179 12.04 15.45 -6.50
CA VAL A 179 13.47 15.15 -6.23
C VAL A 179 13.67 13.67 -5.89
N THR A 180 12.85 13.08 -5.00
CA THR A 180 12.99 11.65 -4.71
C THR A 180 12.71 10.77 -5.92
N PHE A 181 11.71 11.12 -6.74
CA PHE A 181 11.40 10.40 -7.98
C PHE A 181 12.53 10.54 -9.01
N ALA A 182 13.08 11.74 -9.17
CA ALA A 182 14.23 12.00 -10.04
C ALA A 182 15.45 11.15 -9.62
N LEU A 183 15.71 11.00 -8.33
CA LEU A 183 16.78 10.14 -7.80
C LEU A 183 16.50 8.65 -8.04
N GLU A 184 15.24 8.21 -7.96
CA GLU A 184 14.83 6.83 -8.33
C GLU A 184 15.17 6.52 -9.80
N THR A 185 14.99 7.49 -10.71
CA THR A 185 15.27 7.32 -12.15
C THR A 185 16.76 7.08 -12.47
N PHE A 186 17.69 7.50 -11.60
CA PHE A 186 19.12 7.16 -11.78
C PHE A 186 19.42 5.67 -11.55
N GLY A 187 18.51 4.95 -10.90
CA GLY A 187 18.63 3.53 -10.57
C GLY A 187 19.91 3.24 -9.78
N PRO A 188 20.72 2.24 -10.19
CA PRO A 188 21.88 1.80 -9.41
C PRO A 188 22.95 2.87 -9.24
N ARG A 189 23.01 3.87 -10.13
CA ARG A 189 24.00 4.96 -10.08
C ARG A 189 23.83 5.88 -8.86
N ALA A 190 22.61 5.99 -8.33
CA ALA A 190 22.35 6.79 -7.14
C ALA A 190 22.63 6.03 -5.82
N SER A 191 22.76 4.70 -5.86
CA SER A 191 22.82 3.86 -4.66
C SER A 191 23.96 4.23 -3.69
N ILE A 192 25.20 4.25 -4.18
CA ILE A 192 26.39 4.59 -3.38
C ILE A 192 26.36 6.06 -2.93
N PRO A 193 26.10 7.06 -3.80
CA PRO A 193 25.99 8.45 -3.38
C PRO A 193 24.95 8.68 -2.28
N LEU A 194 23.81 7.98 -2.32
CA LEU A 194 22.79 8.05 -1.27
C LEU A 194 23.29 7.45 0.05
N ALA A 195 24.03 6.34 0.02
CA ALA A 195 24.64 5.78 1.23
C ALA A 195 25.71 6.68 1.85
N GLN A 196 26.45 7.43 1.03
CA GLN A 196 27.48 8.37 1.49
C GLN A 196 26.91 9.55 2.31
N PHE A 197 25.59 9.81 2.28
CA PHE A 197 24.98 10.78 3.20
C PHE A 197 25.26 10.44 4.65
N PHE A 198 25.25 9.15 4.99
CA PHE A 198 25.47 8.71 6.37
C PHE A 198 26.96 8.77 6.77
N GLU A 199 27.88 8.95 5.82
CA GLU A 199 29.30 9.17 6.12
C GLU A 199 29.62 10.63 6.49
N ARG A 200 28.66 11.55 6.35
CA ARG A 200 28.85 12.97 6.70
C ARG A 200 29.21 13.14 8.18
N PRO A 201 30.09 14.10 8.52
CA PRO A 201 30.46 14.37 9.91
C PRO A 201 29.31 14.97 10.71
N GLU A 202 28.37 15.66 10.07
CA GLU A 202 27.16 16.19 10.70
C GLU A 202 26.05 15.13 10.81
N PRO A 203 25.17 15.20 11.83
CA PRO A 203 24.00 14.34 11.92
C PRO A 203 23.07 14.52 10.70
N VAL A 204 22.74 13.43 10.03
CA VAL A 204 21.73 13.38 8.98
C VAL A 204 20.35 13.48 9.64
N SER A 205 19.45 14.33 9.11
CA SER A 205 18.10 14.46 9.66
C SER A 205 17.26 13.20 9.43
N ALA A 206 16.23 12.99 10.25
CA ALA A 206 15.33 11.85 10.10
C ALA A 206 14.61 11.88 8.75
N GLU A 207 14.18 13.07 8.30
CA GLU A 207 13.48 13.27 7.04
C GLU A 207 14.36 12.89 5.83
N VAL A 208 15.65 13.26 5.85
CA VAL A 208 16.59 12.84 4.80
C VAL A 208 16.78 11.33 4.82
N SER A 209 16.92 10.73 6.00
CA SER A 209 17.02 9.27 6.15
C SER A 209 15.77 8.56 5.60
N ASP A 210 14.57 9.08 5.88
CA ASP A 210 13.30 8.53 5.39
C ASP A 210 13.17 8.66 3.86
N ALA A 211 13.63 9.77 3.29
CA ALA A 211 13.69 9.96 1.84
C ALA A 211 14.64 8.95 1.17
N ILE A 212 15.84 8.75 1.72
CA ILE A 212 16.79 7.74 1.24
C ILE A 212 16.21 6.33 1.37
N CYS A 213 15.60 6.01 2.52
CA CYS A 213 14.95 4.73 2.76
C CYS A 213 13.83 4.46 1.73
N ARG A 214 13.02 5.46 1.39
CA ARG A 214 11.99 5.34 0.34
C ARG A 214 12.62 5.02 -1.01
N ILE A 215 13.68 5.71 -1.41
CA ILE A 215 14.38 5.47 -2.68
C ILE A 215 14.96 4.05 -2.69
N PHE A 216 15.59 3.60 -1.61
CA PHE A 216 16.09 2.21 -1.53
C PHE A 216 14.98 1.17 -1.58
N ARG A 217 13.78 1.46 -1.06
CA ARG A 217 12.65 0.54 -1.17
C ARG A 217 12.13 0.42 -2.60
N SER A 218 12.08 1.53 -3.35
CA SER A 218 11.61 1.54 -4.74
C SER A 218 12.67 1.00 -5.72
N THR A 219 13.95 1.10 -5.38
CA THR A 219 15.10 0.66 -6.20
C THR A 219 15.87 -0.51 -5.57
N ALA A 220 15.21 -1.33 -4.75
CA ALA A 220 15.85 -2.34 -3.90
C ALA A 220 16.84 -3.26 -4.62
N ALA A 221 16.49 -3.76 -5.81
CA ALA A 221 17.36 -4.62 -6.60
C ALA A 221 18.65 -3.91 -7.06
N ASP A 222 18.56 -2.61 -7.32
CA ASP A 222 19.66 -1.76 -7.79
C ASP A 222 20.50 -1.18 -6.65
N ALA A 223 19.99 -1.22 -5.42
CA ALA A 223 20.63 -0.63 -4.24
C ALA A 223 21.70 -1.52 -3.59
N ALA A 224 21.84 -2.78 -4.01
CA ALA A 224 22.80 -3.74 -3.44
C ALA A 224 24.25 -3.22 -3.33
N PRO A 225 24.81 -2.43 -4.29
CA PRO A 225 26.16 -1.87 -4.18
C PRO A 225 26.36 -0.95 -2.97
N ALA A 226 25.29 -0.36 -2.44
CA ALA A 226 25.34 0.54 -1.27
C ALA A 226 25.53 -0.20 0.05
N VAL A 227 25.23 -1.50 0.13
CA VAL A 227 25.27 -2.29 1.38
C VAL A 227 26.66 -2.23 2.04
N GLY A 228 27.74 -2.33 1.26
CA GLY A 228 29.10 -2.26 1.80
C GLY A 228 29.43 -0.91 2.45
N VAL A 229 29.00 0.19 1.83
CA VAL A 229 29.18 1.56 2.35
C VAL A 229 28.40 1.74 3.65
N LEU A 230 27.15 1.27 3.69
CA LEU A 230 26.31 1.36 4.88
C LEU A 230 26.84 0.52 6.04
N LEU A 231 27.32 -0.70 5.78
CA LEU A 231 27.94 -1.56 6.80
C LEU A 231 29.23 -0.94 7.33
N ALA A 232 30.09 -0.40 6.45
CA ALA A 232 31.28 0.32 6.87
C ALA A 232 30.93 1.50 7.79
N ARG A 233 29.86 2.24 7.46
CA ARG A 233 29.37 3.32 8.32
C ARG A 233 28.85 2.81 9.66
N ALA A 234 28.09 1.70 9.68
CA ALA A 234 27.55 1.11 10.90
C ALA A 234 28.67 0.69 11.89
N HIS A 235 29.78 0.14 11.39
CA HIS A 235 30.93 -0.27 12.20
C HIS A 235 31.80 0.90 12.71
N ARG A 236 31.91 2.00 11.96
CA ARG A 236 32.78 3.13 12.35
C ARG A 236 32.20 3.88 13.55
N GLU A 237 32.87 3.82 14.70
CA GLU A 237 32.48 4.53 15.91
C GLU A 237 32.58 6.06 15.82
N GLN A 238 33.44 6.57 14.93
CA GLN A 238 33.66 8.01 14.74
C GLN A 238 32.43 8.72 14.15
N GLY A 239 32.21 9.97 14.55
CA GLY A 239 31.10 10.81 14.06
C GLY A 239 29.75 10.50 14.73
N PRO A 240 28.63 10.97 14.17
CA PRO A 240 27.34 10.91 14.84
C PRO A 240 26.79 9.48 14.93
N ARG A 241 26.42 9.04 16.15
CA ARG A 241 25.71 7.77 16.40
C ARG A 241 24.46 7.63 15.54
N GLN A 242 23.71 8.72 15.36
CA GLN A 242 22.50 8.75 14.53
C GLN A 242 22.75 8.28 13.10
N ASN A 243 23.87 8.69 12.49
CA ASN A 243 24.20 8.28 11.12
C ASN A 243 24.51 6.77 11.04
N ARG A 244 25.08 6.18 12.09
CA ARG A 244 25.31 4.73 12.17
C ARG A 244 23.97 3.98 12.22
N VAL A 245 23.04 4.45 13.07
CA VAL A 245 21.69 3.89 13.18
C VAL A 245 20.92 4.02 11.86
N PHE A 246 21.00 5.16 11.21
CA PHE A 246 20.34 5.37 9.91
C PHE A 246 20.96 4.55 8.79
N ALA A 247 22.29 4.33 8.81
CA ALA A 247 22.93 3.40 7.88
C ALA A 247 22.42 1.96 8.06
N ILE A 248 22.28 1.48 9.31
CA ILE A 248 21.68 0.17 9.62
C ILE A 248 20.24 0.10 9.07
N ARG A 249 19.40 1.09 9.38
CA ARG A 249 18.00 1.14 8.89
C ARG A 249 17.91 1.18 7.37
N ALA A 250 18.79 1.92 6.70
CA ALA A 250 18.83 2.02 5.25
C ALA A 250 19.11 0.67 4.56
N ILE A 251 19.91 -0.21 5.18
CA ILE A 251 20.09 -1.60 4.72
C ILE A 251 18.74 -2.34 4.75
N GLY A 252 17.98 -2.21 5.84
CA GLY A 252 16.64 -2.80 5.96
C GLY A 252 15.65 -2.31 4.90
N CYS A 253 15.78 -1.06 4.45
CA CYS A 253 14.92 -0.50 3.41
C CYS A 253 15.09 -1.15 2.03
N MET A 254 16.22 -1.83 1.80
CA MET A 254 16.47 -2.62 0.58
C MET A 254 15.79 -4.00 0.61
N GLY A 255 15.24 -4.42 1.76
CA GLY A 255 14.54 -5.70 1.91
C GLY A 255 15.43 -6.91 1.59
N ILE A 256 14.84 -7.92 0.95
CA ILE A 256 15.52 -9.22 0.66
C ILE A 256 16.80 -9.04 -0.17
N ALA A 257 16.91 -7.97 -0.97
CA ALA A 257 18.12 -7.68 -1.74
C ALA A 257 19.36 -7.49 -0.84
N ALA A 258 19.17 -7.05 0.41
CA ALA A 258 20.23 -6.88 1.39
C ALA A 258 20.37 -8.07 2.37
N ARG A 259 19.71 -9.21 2.14
CA ARG A 259 19.74 -10.38 3.05
C ARG A 259 21.15 -10.87 3.37
N ALA A 260 22.07 -10.77 2.40
CA ALA A 260 23.48 -11.14 2.57
C ALA A 260 24.22 -10.32 3.65
N ALA A 261 23.67 -9.18 4.08
CA ALA A 261 24.23 -8.36 5.15
C ALA A 261 24.04 -8.93 6.56
N SER A 262 23.21 -9.98 6.74
CA SER A 262 22.85 -10.53 8.07
C SER A 262 24.07 -10.82 8.96
N PRO A 263 25.12 -11.55 8.52
CA PRO A 263 26.28 -11.82 9.38
C PRO A 263 27.00 -10.56 9.86
N ALA A 264 27.13 -9.55 8.98
CA ALA A 264 27.78 -8.29 9.32
C ALA A 264 26.94 -7.45 10.28
N LEU A 265 25.61 -7.40 10.08
CA LEU A 265 24.69 -6.72 11.00
C LEU A 265 24.73 -7.34 12.41
N LYS A 266 24.80 -8.67 12.50
CA LYS A 266 24.98 -9.37 13.80
C LYS A 266 26.31 -9.02 14.45
N ALA A 267 27.39 -8.89 13.68
CA ALA A 267 28.67 -8.42 14.20
C ALA A 267 28.59 -6.97 14.72
N VAL A 268 27.84 -6.09 14.05
CA VAL A 268 27.56 -4.74 14.54
C VAL A 268 26.86 -4.79 15.89
N ALA A 269 25.78 -5.57 16.04
CA ALA A 269 25.06 -5.70 17.31
C ALA A 269 25.90 -6.32 18.43
N ALA A 270 26.79 -7.27 18.11
CA ALA A 270 27.67 -7.90 19.08
C ALA A 270 28.72 -6.94 19.63
N LEU A 271 29.28 -6.07 18.78
CA LEU A 271 30.22 -5.03 19.19
C LEU A 271 29.51 -3.88 19.92
N GLU A 272 28.29 -3.55 19.51
CA GLU A 272 27.52 -2.41 20.01
C GLU A 272 26.10 -2.84 20.41
N PRO A 273 25.91 -3.41 21.62
CA PRO A 273 24.62 -3.96 22.07
C PRO A 273 23.46 -2.96 22.05
N ARG A 274 23.77 -1.65 22.08
CA ARG A 274 22.78 -0.57 21.95
C ARG A 274 22.11 -0.49 20.57
N PHE A 275 22.60 -1.24 19.58
CA PHE A 275 22.00 -1.36 18.24
C PHE A 275 21.27 -2.68 18.04
N ALA A 276 21.19 -3.55 19.07
CA ALA A 276 20.58 -4.88 18.93
C ALA A 276 19.15 -4.81 18.40
N LYS A 277 18.32 -3.93 18.97
CA LYS A 277 16.93 -3.76 18.52
C LYS A 277 16.86 -3.30 17.05
N GLU A 278 17.64 -2.29 16.67
CA GLU A 278 17.64 -1.81 15.29
C GLU A 278 18.17 -2.87 14.31
N VAL A 279 19.12 -3.69 14.72
CA VAL A 279 19.62 -4.81 13.92
C VAL A 279 18.54 -5.89 13.78
N ASP A 280 17.84 -6.25 14.86
CA ASP A 280 16.75 -7.22 14.83
C ASP A 280 15.63 -6.77 13.88
N ASP A 281 15.21 -5.50 13.95
CA ASP A 281 14.23 -4.90 13.05
C ASP A 281 14.68 -5.01 11.57
N VAL A 282 15.97 -4.81 11.30
CA VAL A 282 16.54 -4.94 9.94
C VAL A 282 16.63 -6.40 9.50
N LEU A 283 17.00 -7.32 10.39
CA LEU A 283 17.04 -8.76 10.10
C LEU A 283 15.64 -9.26 9.69
N VAL A 284 14.58 -8.77 10.33
CA VAL A 284 13.19 -9.00 9.92
C VAL A 284 12.95 -8.43 8.52
N ALA A 285 13.28 -7.15 8.30
CA ALA A 285 13.01 -6.46 7.04
C ALA A 285 13.70 -7.11 5.82
N ILE A 286 14.91 -7.61 5.98
CA ILE A 286 15.67 -8.29 4.91
C ILE A 286 15.34 -9.78 4.76
N GLY A 287 14.45 -10.32 5.61
CA GLY A 287 14.10 -11.73 5.60
C GLY A 287 15.26 -12.66 5.98
N ALA A 288 16.15 -12.21 6.87
CA ALA A 288 17.19 -13.08 7.43
C ALA A 288 16.53 -14.22 8.23
N PRO A 289 17.08 -15.44 8.25
CA PRO A 289 16.54 -16.55 9.04
C PRO A 289 16.30 -16.18 10.51
N GLU A 290 17.22 -15.42 11.12
CA GLU A 290 17.10 -14.94 12.49
C GLU A 290 15.95 -13.95 12.66
N GLY A 291 15.75 -13.06 11.69
CA GLY A 291 14.60 -12.13 11.67
C GLY A 291 13.27 -12.86 11.57
N VAL A 292 13.20 -13.89 10.72
CA VAL A 292 12.00 -14.75 10.64
C VAL A 292 11.74 -15.46 11.97
N ALA A 293 12.79 -15.95 12.64
CA ALA A 293 12.66 -16.58 13.95
C ALA A 293 12.16 -15.62 15.04
N ILE A 294 12.62 -14.36 15.04
CA ILE A 294 12.12 -13.29 15.92
C ILE A 294 10.62 -13.09 15.69
N LEU A 295 10.21 -12.89 14.44
CA LEU A 295 8.81 -12.65 14.08
C LEU A 295 7.90 -13.86 14.43
N VAL A 296 8.40 -15.08 14.28
CA VAL A 296 7.69 -16.30 14.70
C VAL A 296 7.52 -16.34 16.23
N ALA A 297 8.54 -15.96 17.00
CA ALA A 297 8.45 -15.90 18.45
C ALA A 297 7.44 -14.84 18.91
N GLU A 298 7.43 -13.67 18.26
CA GLU A 298 6.45 -12.60 18.51
C GLU A 298 5.03 -13.07 18.23
N LEU A 299 4.79 -13.69 17.07
CA LEU A 299 3.47 -14.22 16.69
C LEU A 299 2.97 -15.33 17.62
N ARG A 300 3.86 -16.12 18.22
CA ARG A 300 3.46 -17.12 19.23
C ARG A 300 3.00 -16.47 20.53
N ASN A 301 3.55 -15.31 20.88
CA ASN A 301 3.23 -14.61 22.12
C ASN A 301 2.03 -13.67 21.96
N SER A 302 1.97 -12.94 20.85
CA SER A 302 0.94 -11.95 20.55
C SER A 302 0.65 -11.96 19.04
N PRO A 303 -0.12 -12.95 18.56
CA PRO A 303 -0.40 -13.07 17.14
C PRO A 303 -1.19 -11.87 16.63
N ASP A 304 -0.79 -11.33 15.48
CA ASP A 304 -1.43 -10.18 14.87
C ASP A 304 -1.40 -10.24 13.33
N VAL A 305 -2.24 -9.41 12.70
CA VAL A 305 -2.30 -9.31 11.24
C VAL A 305 -1.04 -8.67 10.65
N PRO A 306 -0.44 -7.60 11.23
CA PRO A 306 0.81 -7.03 10.73
C PRO A 306 1.98 -8.01 10.64
N GLY A 307 2.16 -8.89 11.63
CA GLY A 307 3.21 -9.89 11.61
C GLY A 307 2.99 -10.95 10.53
N LEU A 308 1.76 -11.43 10.37
CA LEU A 308 1.38 -12.34 9.28
C LEU A 308 1.63 -11.71 7.89
N ARG A 309 1.23 -10.45 7.72
CA ARG A 309 1.47 -9.69 6.49
C ARG A 309 2.96 -9.53 6.21
N THR A 310 3.76 -9.30 7.25
CA THR A 310 5.22 -9.18 7.13
C THR A 310 5.83 -10.50 6.67
N LEU A 311 5.47 -11.65 7.27
CA LEU A 311 5.90 -12.97 6.80
C LEU A 311 5.50 -13.20 5.34
N ALA A 312 4.25 -12.89 4.97
CA ALA A 312 3.77 -13.04 3.61
C ALA A 312 4.59 -12.18 2.62
N ARG A 313 4.99 -10.97 3.00
CA ARG A 313 5.83 -10.08 2.18
C ARG A 313 7.23 -10.63 1.96
N LEU A 314 7.78 -11.34 2.95
CA LEU A 314 9.07 -12.03 2.84
C LEU A 314 8.99 -13.26 1.91
N GLY A 315 7.79 -13.74 1.61
CA GLY A 315 7.54 -14.85 0.71
C GLY A 315 8.32 -16.10 1.11
N GLY A 316 8.95 -16.77 0.15
CA GLY A 316 9.69 -18.02 0.39
C GLY A 316 10.83 -17.91 1.42
N ALA A 317 11.35 -16.70 1.69
CA ALA A 317 12.36 -16.51 2.74
C ALA A 317 11.80 -16.80 4.15
N ALA A 318 10.47 -16.74 4.32
CA ALA A 318 9.75 -17.02 5.56
C ALA A 318 9.04 -18.38 5.56
N ARG A 319 9.36 -19.30 4.64
CA ARG A 319 8.71 -20.63 4.55
C ARG A 319 8.74 -21.39 5.88
N ASP A 320 9.83 -21.30 6.63
CA ASP A 320 10.02 -21.98 7.92
C ASP A 320 9.09 -21.47 9.03
N ALA A 321 8.43 -20.32 8.84
CA ALA A 321 7.38 -19.85 9.73
C ALA A 321 6.06 -20.65 9.58
N GLY A 322 5.95 -21.47 8.55
CA GLY A 322 4.73 -22.19 8.18
C GLY A 322 4.04 -22.96 9.31
N PRO A 323 4.73 -23.72 10.18
CA PRO A 323 4.08 -24.40 11.30
C PRO A 323 3.40 -23.44 12.29
N ALA A 324 4.04 -22.29 12.59
CA ALA A 324 3.47 -21.29 13.48
C ALA A 324 2.26 -20.60 12.84
N VAL A 325 2.34 -20.27 11.54
CA VAL A 325 1.23 -19.69 10.79
C VAL A 325 0.06 -20.68 10.67
N ALA A 326 0.32 -21.96 10.41
CA ALA A 326 -0.71 -22.99 10.30
C ALA A 326 -1.47 -23.22 11.61
N ALA A 327 -0.81 -23.06 12.77
CA ALA A 327 -1.47 -23.12 14.07
C ALA A 327 -2.53 -21.99 14.24
N LEU A 328 -2.29 -20.82 13.66
CA LEU A 328 -3.23 -19.69 13.72
C LEU A 328 -4.45 -19.88 12.81
N VAL A 329 -4.31 -20.62 11.70
CA VAL A 329 -5.44 -21.01 10.84
C VAL A 329 -6.45 -21.87 11.60
N SER A 330 -5.95 -22.79 12.44
CA SER A 330 -6.77 -23.68 13.28
C SER A 330 -7.06 -23.08 14.67
N GLY A 331 -6.61 -21.86 14.93
CA GLY A 331 -6.69 -21.20 16.22
C GLY A 331 -8.12 -20.80 16.62
N ALA A 332 -8.29 -20.46 17.91
CA ALA A 332 -9.57 -19.98 18.44
C ALA A 332 -9.92 -18.57 17.93
N ASP A 333 -8.92 -17.74 17.65
CA ASP A 333 -9.13 -16.39 17.14
C ASP A 333 -9.52 -16.44 15.65
N ARG A 334 -10.76 -16.05 15.38
CA ARG A 334 -11.35 -16.07 14.04
C ARG A 334 -10.72 -15.01 13.13
N GLU A 335 -10.30 -13.88 13.68
CA GLU A 335 -9.75 -12.74 12.92
C GLU A 335 -8.40 -13.07 12.28
N LEU A 336 -7.68 -14.03 12.87
CA LEU A 336 -6.37 -14.44 12.39
C LEU A 336 -6.42 -15.55 11.34
N ARG A 337 -7.55 -16.26 11.19
CA ARG A 337 -7.62 -17.43 10.31
C ARG A 337 -7.43 -17.09 8.85
N VAL A 338 -8.13 -16.05 8.37
CA VAL A 338 -8.06 -15.57 6.98
C VAL A 338 -6.65 -15.06 6.62
N PRO A 339 -6.04 -14.12 7.38
CA PRO A 339 -4.68 -13.66 7.07
C PRO A 339 -3.64 -14.77 7.24
N ALA A 340 -3.80 -15.70 8.18
CA ALA A 340 -2.89 -16.83 8.33
C ALA A 340 -2.96 -17.79 7.13
N ALA A 341 -4.18 -18.17 6.70
CA ALA A 341 -4.37 -19.04 5.55
C ALA A 341 -3.77 -18.43 4.28
N ARG A 342 -3.98 -17.13 4.08
CA ARG A 342 -3.38 -16.36 2.98
C ARG A 342 -1.85 -16.32 3.08
N THR A 343 -1.31 -16.14 4.27
CA THR A 343 0.14 -16.12 4.52
C THR A 343 0.80 -17.44 4.11
N LEU A 344 0.18 -18.59 4.40
CA LEU A 344 0.70 -19.91 3.98
C LEU A 344 0.94 -20.00 2.46
N GLY A 345 0.03 -19.43 1.67
CA GLY A 345 0.17 -19.37 0.20
C GLY A 345 1.32 -18.47 -0.26
N PHE A 346 1.51 -17.31 0.38
CA PHE A 346 2.59 -16.39 0.04
C PHE A 346 3.98 -16.90 0.43
N ILE A 347 4.11 -17.56 1.59
CA ILE A 347 5.39 -18.08 2.07
C ILE A 347 5.79 -19.41 1.41
N GLY A 348 4.92 -20.02 0.61
CA GLY A 348 5.22 -21.27 -0.07
C GLY A 348 5.21 -22.49 0.85
N TYR A 349 4.36 -22.51 1.90
CA TYR A 349 4.28 -23.63 2.84
C TYR A 349 3.37 -24.76 2.31
N ASP A 350 3.94 -25.61 1.46
CA ASP A 350 3.31 -26.80 0.85
C ASP A 350 2.73 -27.80 1.86
N GLN A 351 3.38 -27.99 3.01
CA GLN A 351 2.90 -28.86 4.09
C GLN A 351 1.55 -28.39 4.67
N GLY A 352 1.15 -27.14 4.43
CA GLY A 352 -0.16 -26.58 4.77
C GLY A 352 -1.28 -26.95 3.79
N ALA A 353 -0.99 -27.61 2.67
CA ALA A 353 -1.99 -27.93 1.64
C ALA A 353 -3.22 -28.69 2.17
N PRO A 354 -3.11 -29.74 3.02
CA PRO A 354 -4.28 -30.43 3.56
C PRO A 354 -5.19 -29.52 4.39
N LEU A 355 -4.59 -28.60 5.17
CA LEU A 355 -5.32 -27.62 5.96
C LEU A 355 -6.10 -26.66 5.06
N LEU A 356 -5.44 -26.12 4.03
CA LEU A 356 -6.08 -25.23 3.06
C LEU A 356 -7.18 -25.93 2.25
N MET A 357 -7.00 -27.21 1.89
CA MET A 357 -8.04 -28.01 1.23
C MET A 357 -9.32 -28.09 2.06
N GLY A 358 -9.19 -28.28 3.39
CA GLY A 358 -10.33 -28.29 4.30
C GLY A 358 -11.08 -26.95 4.38
N LEU A 359 -10.40 -25.83 4.13
CA LEU A 359 -11.01 -24.50 4.14
C LEU A 359 -11.86 -24.21 2.89
N LEU A 360 -11.69 -24.96 1.79
CA LEU A 360 -12.50 -24.79 0.58
C LEU A 360 -13.99 -25.07 0.82
N THR A 361 -14.33 -25.81 1.88
CA THR A 361 -15.70 -26.16 2.26
C THR A 361 -16.20 -25.39 3.49
N ALA A 362 -15.48 -24.37 3.95
CA ALA A 362 -15.92 -23.56 5.09
C ALA A 362 -17.19 -22.76 4.72
N GLU A 363 -18.27 -22.97 5.48
CA GLU A 363 -19.58 -22.35 5.21
C GLU A 363 -19.89 -21.15 6.10
N ASP A 364 -19.19 -21.01 7.23
CA ASP A 364 -19.42 -19.94 8.21
C ASP A 364 -18.73 -18.64 7.80
N ASP A 365 -17.60 -18.73 7.10
CA ASP A 365 -16.86 -17.57 6.64
C ASP A 365 -16.46 -17.73 5.17
N TRP A 366 -17.09 -16.94 4.28
CA TRP A 366 -16.82 -16.98 2.84
C TRP A 366 -15.40 -16.55 2.48
N GLN A 367 -14.71 -15.81 3.36
CA GLN A 367 -13.34 -15.37 3.12
C GLN A 367 -12.36 -16.54 3.15
N LEU A 368 -12.62 -17.57 3.96
CA LEU A 368 -11.78 -18.77 4.07
C LEU A 368 -11.67 -19.55 2.75
N PRO A 369 -12.76 -19.99 2.09
CA PRO A 369 -12.66 -20.66 0.79
C PRO A 369 -12.08 -19.74 -0.29
N TYR A 370 -12.33 -18.42 -0.21
CA TYR A 370 -11.70 -17.44 -1.11
C TYR A 370 -10.16 -17.47 -0.98
N VAL A 371 -9.61 -17.26 0.22
CA VAL A 371 -8.15 -17.20 0.40
C VAL A 371 -7.49 -18.56 0.29
N ALA A 372 -8.20 -19.64 0.64
CA ALA A 372 -7.71 -21.01 0.48
C ALA A 372 -7.54 -21.38 -1.00
N ALA A 373 -8.51 -21.03 -1.85
CA ALA A 373 -8.41 -21.26 -3.29
C ALA A 373 -7.17 -20.59 -3.90
N GLU A 374 -6.97 -19.31 -3.60
CA GLU A 374 -5.78 -18.58 -4.06
C GLU A 374 -4.49 -19.19 -3.50
N SER A 375 -4.46 -19.52 -2.21
CA SER A 375 -3.26 -20.05 -1.55
C SER A 375 -2.86 -21.42 -2.12
N LEU A 376 -3.82 -22.32 -2.35
CA LEU A 376 -3.57 -23.61 -3.00
C LEU A 376 -3.01 -23.46 -4.42
N ALA A 377 -3.52 -22.48 -5.17
CA ALA A 377 -3.02 -22.19 -6.51
C ALA A 377 -1.60 -21.59 -6.50
N ARG A 378 -1.28 -20.69 -5.55
CA ARG A 378 0.09 -20.19 -5.34
C ARG A 378 1.06 -21.31 -4.95
N LEU A 379 0.60 -22.28 -4.17
CA LEU A 379 1.37 -23.47 -3.77
C LEU A 379 1.48 -24.53 -4.88
N GLY A 380 0.75 -24.40 -5.98
CA GLY A 380 0.78 -25.39 -7.07
C GLY A 380 0.09 -26.71 -6.72
N VAL A 381 -0.89 -26.72 -5.81
CA VAL A 381 -1.59 -27.94 -5.35
C VAL A 381 -2.62 -28.38 -6.40
N VAL A 382 -2.17 -29.07 -7.44
CA VAL A 382 -3.01 -29.57 -8.55
C VAL A 382 -4.16 -30.47 -8.07
N ALA A 383 -3.97 -31.19 -6.96
CA ALA A 383 -5.01 -32.01 -6.34
C ALA A 383 -6.26 -31.22 -5.90
N ALA A 384 -6.17 -29.89 -5.78
CA ALA A 384 -7.29 -29.03 -5.44
C ALA A 384 -8.30 -28.83 -6.58
N LEU A 385 -7.93 -29.14 -7.84
CA LEU A 385 -8.75 -28.85 -9.02
C LEU A 385 -10.22 -29.30 -8.91
N PRO A 386 -10.55 -30.54 -8.49
CA PRO A 386 -11.96 -30.96 -8.39
C PRO A 386 -12.77 -30.15 -7.38
N ALA A 387 -12.16 -29.80 -6.24
CA ALA A 387 -12.79 -28.99 -5.20
C ALA A 387 -12.95 -27.53 -5.68
N LEU A 388 -11.96 -26.99 -6.38
CA LEU A 388 -12.03 -25.65 -6.97
C LEU A 388 -13.10 -25.55 -8.06
N ASP A 389 -13.22 -26.57 -8.93
CA ASP A 389 -14.27 -26.61 -9.96
C ASP A 389 -15.67 -26.68 -9.34
N THR A 390 -15.82 -27.44 -8.25
CA THR A 390 -17.07 -27.49 -7.48
C THR A 390 -17.37 -26.13 -6.84
N LEU A 391 -16.38 -25.50 -6.21
CA LEU A 391 -16.52 -24.20 -5.57
C LEU A 391 -16.86 -23.10 -6.61
N ALA A 392 -16.26 -23.17 -7.80
CA ALA A 392 -16.46 -22.23 -8.91
C ALA A 392 -17.89 -22.27 -9.49
N THR A 393 -18.65 -23.33 -9.24
CA THR A 393 -20.02 -23.49 -9.75
C THR A 393 -21.08 -23.42 -8.65
N SER A 394 -20.77 -23.85 -7.43
CA SER A 394 -21.78 -24.06 -6.39
C SER A 394 -21.77 -23.06 -5.24
N HIS A 395 -20.68 -22.31 -5.00
CA HIS A 395 -20.63 -21.39 -3.86
C HIS A 395 -21.64 -20.25 -4.03
N TRP A 396 -22.38 -19.92 -2.96
CA TRP A 396 -23.43 -18.90 -3.01
C TRP A 396 -22.90 -17.52 -3.41
N TYR A 397 -21.70 -17.15 -2.95
CA TYR A 397 -21.10 -15.85 -3.20
C TYR A 397 -20.30 -15.79 -4.53
N PRO A 398 -20.67 -14.94 -5.51
CA PRO A 398 -20.02 -14.89 -6.82
C PRO A 398 -18.51 -14.60 -6.82
N PRO A 399 -17.98 -13.70 -5.98
CA PRO A 399 -16.53 -13.46 -5.90
C PRO A 399 -15.72 -14.71 -5.51
N VAL A 400 -16.25 -15.55 -4.63
CA VAL A 400 -15.62 -16.86 -4.30
C VAL A 400 -15.62 -17.76 -5.53
N ARG A 401 -16.73 -17.83 -6.26
CA ARG A 401 -16.79 -18.61 -7.52
C ARG A 401 -15.77 -18.14 -8.55
N SER A 402 -15.67 -16.82 -8.73
CA SER A 402 -14.73 -16.21 -9.67
C SER A 402 -13.27 -16.47 -9.28
N ASN A 403 -12.93 -16.34 -7.99
CA ASN A 403 -11.57 -16.62 -7.53
C ASN A 403 -11.23 -18.11 -7.59
N ALA A 404 -12.18 -19.01 -7.29
CA ALA A 404 -11.99 -20.45 -7.45
C ALA A 404 -11.70 -20.83 -8.91
N ARG A 405 -12.43 -20.24 -9.87
CA ARG A 405 -12.16 -20.43 -11.31
C ARG A 405 -10.76 -19.94 -11.68
N ARG A 406 -10.38 -18.75 -11.22
CA ARG A 406 -9.04 -18.19 -11.42
C ARG A 406 -7.95 -19.10 -10.87
N ALA A 407 -8.10 -19.56 -9.61
CA ALA A 407 -7.19 -20.49 -8.97
C ALA A 407 -7.04 -21.78 -9.78
N ALA A 408 -8.13 -22.33 -10.31
CA ALA A 408 -8.08 -23.50 -11.17
C ALA A 408 -7.34 -23.25 -12.49
N GLU A 409 -7.54 -22.09 -13.13
CA GLU A 409 -6.78 -21.71 -14.34
C GLU A 409 -5.28 -21.49 -14.07
N VAL A 410 -4.91 -20.98 -12.90
CA VAL A 410 -3.52 -20.90 -12.45
C VAL A 410 -2.91 -22.29 -12.30
N LEU A 411 -3.61 -23.24 -11.66
CA LEU A 411 -3.15 -24.62 -11.52
C LEU A 411 -3.07 -25.38 -12.85
N ARG A 412 -3.89 -25.00 -13.84
CA ARG A 412 -3.82 -25.51 -15.22
C ARG A 412 -2.72 -24.85 -16.06
N GLY A 413 -1.99 -23.87 -15.50
CA GLY A 413 -0.94 -23.13 -16.20
C GLY A 413 -1.45 -22.13 -17.25
N ARG A 414 -2.75 -21.78 -17.22
CA ARG A 414 -3.36 -20.83 -18.17
C ARG A 414 -3.34 -19.38 -17.66
N GLU A 415 -3.11 -19.20 -16.37
CA GLU A 415 -2.96 -17.90 -15.72
C GLU A 415 -1.81 -17.94 -14.69
N ARG A 416 -1.41 -16.78 -14.19
CA ARG A 416 -0.52 -16.66 -13.01
C ARG A 416 -1.05 -15.55 -12.11
N TYR A 417 -0.97 -15.77 -10.80
CA TYR A 417 -1.08 -14.65 -9.87
C TYR A 417 0.13 -13.72 -10.06
N PRO A 418 -0.06 -12.39 -10.01
CA PRO A 418 1.07 -11.47 -10.07
C PRO A 418 2.03 -11.76 -8.91
N ALA A 419 3.33 -11.61 -9.19
CA ALA A 419 4.29 -11.45 -8.11
C ALA A 419 3.85 -10.25 -7.28
N ALA A 420 3.88 -10.38 -5.96
CA ALA A 420 3.45 -9.30 -5.10
C ALA A 420 4.50 -8.18 -5.17
N GLU A 421 4.25 -7.16 -6.00
CA GLU A 421 5.16 -6.03 -6.16
C GLU A 421 5.26 -5.24 -4.84
N ALA A 422 6.48 -4.86 -4.47
CA ALA A 422 6.79 -4.26 -3.17
C ALA A 422 6.00 -2.96 -2.87
N GLY A 423 5.53 -2.24 -3.90
CA GLY A 423 4.76 -1.00 -3.76
C GLY A 423 3.26 -1.20 -3.50
N SER A 424 2.70 -2.38 -3.73
CA SER A 424 1.25 -2.66 -3.63
C SER A 424 0.93 -3.93 -2.81
N PHE A 425 1.92 -4.50 -2.12
CA PHE A 425 1.76 -5.75 -1.38
C PHE A 425 0.56 -5.72 -0.41
N ASP A 426 0.37 -4.61 0.30
CA ASP A 426 -0.70 -4.50 1.30
C ASP A 426 -2.09 -4.57 0.66
N GLY A 427 -2.26 -3.99 -0.53
CA GLY A 427 -3.47 -4.11 -1.32
C GLY A 427 -3.68 -5.56 -1.81
N ALA A 428 -2.63 -6.21 -2.30
CA ALA A 428 -2.69 -7.61 -2.72
C ALA A 428 -2.99 -8.56 -1.54
N PHE A 429 -2.46 -8.29 -0.35
CA PHE A 429 -2.71 -9.10 0.85
C PHE A 429 -4.14 -8.89 1.37
N ASN A 430 -4.67 -7.67 1.33
CA ASN A 430 -6.01 -7.35 1.83
C ASN A 430 -7.09 -7.33 0.72
N GLU A 431 -6.82 -7.82 -0.50
CA GLU A 431 -7.73 -7.71 -1.66
C GLU A 431 -9.17 -8.20 -1.35
N HIS A 432 -9.29 -9.26 -0.56
CA HIS A 432 -10.55 -9.84 -0.13
C HIS A 432 -11.44 -8.89 0.72
N GLU A 433 -10.87 -7.88 1.38
CA GLU A 433 -11.61 -6.88 2.18
C GLU A 433 -12.28 -5.81 1.29
N PHE A 434 -11.81 -5.64 0.05
CA PHE A 434 -12.26 -4.60 -0.89
C PHE A 434 -13.18 -5.12 -2.00
N ILE A 435 -13.74 -6.32 -1.83
CA ILE A 435 -14.64 -6.91 -2.82
C ILE A 435 -15.99 -6.20 -2.76
N GLU A 436 -16.34 -5.51 -3.85
CA GLU A 436 -17.65 -4.93 -4.08
C GLU A 436 -18.40 -5.71 -5.17
N THR A 437 -19.63 -6.12 -4.86
CA THR A 437 -20.54 -6.72 -5.86
C THR A 437 -21.71 -5.77 -6.05
N PRO A 438 -21.94 -5.22 -7.26
CA PRO A 438 -23.10 -4.38 -7.51
C PRO A 438 -24.39 -5.15 -7.21
N SER A 439 -25.25 -4.60 -6.37
CA SER A 439 -26.60 -5.15 -6.16
C SER A 439 -27.36 -5.12 -7.48
N ARG A 440 -27.71 -6.30 -8.01
CA ARG A 440 -28.51 -6.45 -9.23
C ARG A 440 -29.91 -6.88 -8.83
N GLY A 441 -30.89 -5.99 -8.99
CA GLY A 441 -32.31 -6.31 -8.77
C GLY A 441 -33.06 -5.28 -7.94
N ARG A 442 -34.38 -5.40 -7.93
CA ARG A 442 -35.26 -4.60 -7.08
C ARG A 442 -35.15 -5.13 -5.64
N ARG A 443 -34.88 -4.24 -4.68
CA ARG A 443 -34.91 -4.59 -3.25
C ARG A 443 -36.27 -5.19 -2.90
N PRO A 444 -36.32 -6.29 -2.13
CA PRO A 444 -37.59 -6.87 -1.72
C PRO A 444 -38.34 -5.89 -0.82
N THR A 445 -39.66 -5.95 -0.85
CA THR A 445 -40.49 -5.26 0.14
C THR A 445 -40.28 -5.94 1.49
N LEU A 446 -39.84 -5.15 2.47
CA LEU A 446 -39.64 -5.62 3.83
C LEU A 446 -40.96 -5.55 4.60
N ALA A 447 -41.28 -6.62 5.32
CA ALA A 447 -42.36 -6.66 6.28
C ALA A 447 -41.84 -6.18 7.65
N PRO A 448 -42.59 -5.34 8.38
CA PRO A 448 -42.22 -5.00 9.75
C PRO A 448 -42.20 -6.28 10.61
N ASP A 449 -41.16 -6.46 11.43
CA ASP A 449 -41.15 -7.58 12.37
C ASP A 449 -42.25 -7.32 13.41
N ARG A 450 -43.17 -8.28 13.57
CA ARG A 450 -44.32 -8.17 14.49
C ARG A 450 -43.92 -7.97 15.95
N HIS A 451 -42.65 -8.20 16.29
CA HIS A 451 -42.08 -8.00 17.61
C HIS A 451 -41.06 -6.87 17.66
N GLU A 452 -40.87 -6.12 16.57
CA GLU A 452 -40.01 -4.94 16.52
C GLU A 452 -40.51 -3.88 17.50
N LEU A 453 -39.57 -3.24 18.21
CA LEU A 453 -39.90 -2.18 19.15
C LEU A 453 -40.08 -0.83 18.44
N SER A 454 -41.14 -0.13 18.82
CA SER A 454 -41.35 1.25 18.35
C SER A 454 -40.32 2.20 18.95
N ALA A 455 -40.11 3.36 18.31
CA ALA A 455 -39.22 4.40 18.82
C ALA A 455 -39.59 4.88 20.25
N GLY A 456 -40.87 4.84 20.62
CA GLY A 456 -41.31 5.15 21.99
C GLY A 456 -40.89 4.09 23.01
N GLU A 457 -40.94 2.82 22.63
CA GLU A 457 -40.50 1.71 23.48
C GLU A 457 -38.98 1.66 23.63
N LEU A 458 -38.23 1.97 22.57
CA LEU A 458 -36.77 2.09 22.62
C LEU A 458 -36.34 3.20 23.59
N ARG A 459 -36.99 4.37 23.55
CA ARG A 459 -36.72 5.45 24.52
C ARG A 459 -36.94 5.02 25.97
N ALA A 460 -37.96 4.18 26.22
CA ALA A 460 -38.23 3.65 27.56
C ALA A 460 -37.20 2.61 28.03
N LEU A 461 -36.34 2.11 27.13
CA LEU A 461 -35.28 1.14 27.39
C LEU A 461 -33.88 1.79 27.32
N SER A 462 -33.78 3.07 27.68
CA SER A 462 -32.50 3.78 27.72
C SER A 462 -31.61 3.25 28.84
N TYR A 463 -30.29 3.22 28.60
CA TYR A 463 -29.30 2.77 29.58
C TYR A 463 -28.03 3.62 29.51
N VAL A 464 -27.22 3.58 30.57
CA VAL A 464 -25.96 4.33 30.61
C VAL A 464 -24.86 3.48 29.98
N VAL A 465 -24.10 4.07 29.07
CA VAL A 465 -22.87 3.51 28.50
C VAL A 465 -21.70 4.43 28.79
N GLU A 466 -20.51 3.84 28.84
CA GLU A 466 -19.27 4.59 28.78
C GLU A 466 -18.99 4.98 27.31
N SER A 467 -19.09 6.26 27.00
CA SER A 467 -18.71 6.78 25.69
C SER A 467 -17.27 7.28 25.73
N LEU A 468 -16.46 6.85 24.78
CA LEU A 468 -15.13 7.42 24.59
C LEU A 468 -15.25 8.81 23.94
N GLY A 469 -14.53 9.78 24.48
CA GLY A 469 -14.37 11.11 23.92
C GLY A 469 -13.60 11.08 22.61
N GLN A 470 -13.58 12.21 21.88
CA GLN A 470 -12.85 12.32 20.60
C GLN A 470 -11.35 12.03 20.72
N ASP A 471 -10.79 12.18 21.92
CA ASP A 471 -9.39 11.86 22.25
C ASP A 471 -9.12 10.36 22.43
N GLY A 472 -10.17 9.52 22.48
CA GLY A 472 -10.10 8.08 22.72
C GLY A 472 -9.66 7.69 24.14
N MET A 473 -9.47 8.67 25.04
CA MET A 473 -8.90 8.47 26.38
C MET A 473 -9.88 8.86 27.50
N THR A 474 -10.75 9.83 27.25
CA THR A 474 -11.74 10.28 28.23
C THR A 474 -13.01 9.45 28.10
N SER A 475 -13.45 8.77 29.16
CA SER A 475 -14.72 8.03 29.21
C SER A 475 -15.78 8.85 29.94
N THR A 476 -16.91 9.15 29.30
CA THR A 476 -18.03 9.85 29.92
C THR A 476 -19.29 8.98 29.96
N PRO A 477 -19.97 8.88 31.12
CA PRO A 477 -21.27 8.22 31.20
C PRO A 477 -22.29 8.96 30.33
N THR A 478 -22.82 8.27 29.33
CA THR A 478 -23.78 8.82 28.37
C THR A 478 -25.05 7.97 28.37
N SER A 479 -26.21 8.63 28.37
CA SER A 479 -27.50 7.94 28.22
C SER A 479 -27.67 7.49 26.76
N GLN A 480 -27.71 6.18 26.53
CA GLN A 480 -27.93 5.55 25.24
C GLN A 480 -29.41 5.19 25.09
N ILE A 481 -30.02 5.67 24.01
CA ILE A 481 -31.29 5.15 23.49
C ILE A 481 -30.94 4.07 22.46
N PRO A 482 -31.39 2.81 22.61
CA PRO A 482 -31.07 1.79 21.62
C PRO A 482 -31.60 2.11 20.21
N ASP A 483 -30.84 1.72 19.19
CA ASP A 483 -31.12 2.01 17.78
C ASP A 483 -32.14 1.02 17.19
N VAL A 484 -32.06 -0.25 17.62
CA VAL A 484 -32.94 -1.34 17.21
C VAL A 484 -33.37 -2.17 18.42
N GLY A 485 -34.51 -2.85 18.33
CA GLY A 485 -34.93 -3.73 19.41
C GLY A 485 -36.06 -4.68 19.03
N LEU A 486 -36.08 -5.81 19.73
CA LEU A 486 -37.02 -6.90 19.54
C LEU A 486 -37.61 -7.32 20.89
N LYS A 487 -38.94 -7.37 20.98
CA LYS A 487 -39.65 -7.94 22.11
C LYS A 487 -39.54 -9.47 22.06
N THR A 488 -39.19 -10.06 23.18
CA THR A 488 -39.06 -11.52 23.34
C THR A 488 -39.94 -12.01 24.49
N THR A 489 -40.03 -13.33 24.66
CA THR A 489 -40.75 -13.93 25.80
C THR A 489 -40.13 -13.57 27.15
N ASP A 490 -38.82 -13.37 27.20
CA ASP A 490 -38.06 -13.10 28.42
C ASP A 490 -37.59 -11.65 28.49
N GLY A 491 -38.35 -10.72 27.92
CA GLY A 491 -38.10 -9.28 27.95
C GLY A 491 -37.73 -8.70 26.58
N PHE A 492 -36.65 -7.93 26.49
CA PHE A 492 -36.32 -7.13 25.30
C PHE A 492 -34.85 -7.28 24.94
N LEU A 493 -34.57 -7.62 23.69
CA LEU A 493 -33.23 -7.50 23.11
C LEU A 493 -33.14 -6.16 22.42
N VAL A 494 -32.11 -5.38 22.74
CA VAL A 494 -31.90 -4.07 22.14
C VAL A 494 -30.46 -3.92 21.72
N GLY A 495 -30.23 -3.23 20.61
CA GLY A 495 -28.92 -3.08 20.01
C GLY A 495 -28.61 -1.64 19.69
N SER A 496 -27.33 -1.29 19.79
CA SER A 496 -26.82 0.02 19.38
C SER A 496 -25.57 -0.07 18.53
N SER A 497 -25.40 0.94 17.67
CA SER A 497 -24.19 1.16 16.89
C SER A 497 -23.72 2.60 17.02
N ARG A 498 -22.46 2.78 17.42
CA ARG A 498 -21.80 4.10 17.44
C ARG A 498 -20.57 4.14 16.53
N GLY A 499 -20.54 3.29 15.51
CA GLY A 499 -19.45 3.20 14.55
C GLY A 499 -18.12 2.85 15.21
N GLU A 500 -17.10 3.68 15.03
CA GLU A 500 -15.76 3.46 15.63
C GLU A 500 -15.77 3.52 17.16
N TRP A 501 -16.81 4.09 17.76
CA TRP A 501 -16.96 4.22 19.21
C TRP A 501 -17.69 3.03 19.83
N ARG A 502 -17.67 1.88 19.13
CA ARG A 502 -18.25 0.58 19.48
C ARG A 502 -19.77 0.57 19.60
N GLY A 503 -20.36 -0.62 19.56
CA GLY A 503 -21.77 -0.87 19.83
C GLY A 503 -21.95 -2.01 20.82
N GLU A 504 -23.19 -2.33 21.12
CA GLU A 504 -23.53 -3.52 21.92
C GLU A 504 -24.92 -4.06 21.64
N LEU A 505 -25.08 -5.34 21.94
CA LEU A 505 -26.35 -6.00 22.17
C LEU A 505 -26.59 -6.12 23.67
N MET A 506 -27.76 -5.68 24.11
CA MET A 506 -28.20 -5.68 25.50
C MET A 506 -29.50 -6.47 25.66
N HIS A 507 -29.69 -7.07 26.82
CA HIS A 507 -30.94 -7.74 27.20
C HIS A 507 -31.54 -7.13 28.46
N PHE A 508 -32.79 -6.70 28.35
CA PHE A 508 -33.62 -6.24 29.45
C PHE A 508 -34.63 -7.33 29.82
N THR A 509 -34.60 -7.86 31.04
CA THR A 509 -35.64 -8.79 31.51
C THR A 509 -36.98 -8.09 31.77
N GLN A 510 -36.95 -6.80 32.06
CA GLN A 510 -38.11 -5.94 32.32
C GLN A 510 -37.85 -4.53 31.76
N ARG A 511 -38.91 -3.75 31.51
CA ARG A 511 -38.77 -2.35 30.99
C ARG A 511 -38.05 -1.42 31.96
N LYS A 512 -38.14 -1.69 33.27
CA LYS A 512 -37.44 -0.93 34.31
C LYS A 512 -36.41 -1.86 34.95
N GLY A 513 -35.14 -1.59 34.72
CA GLY A 513 -34.04 -2.40 35.25
C GLY A 513 -32.74 -2.17 34.47
N SER A 514 -31.63 -2.69 34.99
CA SER A 514 -30.35 -2.64 34.30
C SER A 514 -30.25 -3.74 33.24
N PRO A 515 -29.82 -3.42 32.01
CA PRO A 515 -29.61 -4.44 30.99
C PRO A 515 -28.39 -5.31 31.29
N THR A 516 -28.40 -6.53 30.75
CA THR A 516 -27.24 -7.41 30.70
C THR A 516 -26.58 -7.32 29.32
N PRO A 517 -25.26 -7.04 29.22
CA PRO A 517 -24.56 -7.05 27.94
C PRO A 517 -24.39 -8.48 27.41
N LEU A 518 -24.68 -8.68 26.13
CA LEU A 518 -24.59 -9.98 25.47
C LEU A 518 -23.49 -10.04 24.39
N LEU A 519 -23.27 -8.93 23.67
CA LEU A 519 -22.29 -8.86 22.59
C LEU A 519 -21.78 -7.42 22.48
N ARG A 520 -20.47 -7.24 22.26
CA ARG A 520 -19.86 -5.91 22.02
C ARG A 520 -19.54 -5.75 20.53
N GLU A 521 -20.57 -5.49 19.75
CA GLU A 521 -20.49 -5.28 18.30
C GLU A 521 -21.42 -4.14 17.88
N ASN A 522 -21.15 -3.52 16.73
CA ASN A 522 -22.07 -2.56 16.14
C ASN A 522 -23.33 -3.26 15.62
N ILE A 523 -24.45 -3.10 16.33
CA ILE A 523 -25.70 -3.79 15.99
C ILE A 523 -26.51 -2.94 15.01
N VAL A 524 -26.82 -3.54 13.85
CA VAL A 524 -27.56 -2.90 12.75
C VAL A 524 -28.98 -3.48 12.60
N GLY A 525 -29.24 -4.67 13.14
CA GLY A 525 -30.57 -5.27 13.12
C GLY A 525 -30.72 -6.46 14.06
N ILE A 526 -31.95 -6.71 14.51
CA ILE A 526 -32.34 -7.84 15.37
C ILE A 526 -33.65 -8.40 14.81
N HIS A 527 -33.64 -9.64 14.32
CA HIS A 527 -34.76 -10.20 13.57
C HIS A 527 -35.18 -11.57 14.10
N ALA A 528 -36.48 -11.76 14.34
CA ALA A 528 -37.03 -13.07 14.67
C ALA A 528 -37.20 -13.92 13.41
N THR A 529 -36.35 -14.94 13.24
CA THR A 529 -36.38 -15.84 12.08
C THR A 529 -36.83 -17.26 12.46
N SER A 530 -37.03 -18.13 11.48
CA SER A 530 -37.39 -19.54 11.71
C SER A 530 -36.32 -20.36 12.42
N ILE A 531 -35.07 -19.90 12.46
CA ILE A 531 -33.93 -20.59 13.11
C ILE A 531 -33.54 -19.97 14.45
N GLY A 532 -34.25 -18.93 14.89
CA GLY A 532 -33.96 -18.16 16.09
C GLY A 532 -33.82 -16.67 15.81
N ILE A 533 -33.29 -15.93 16.78
CA ILE A 533 -33.11 -14.48 16.67
C ILE A 533 -31.76 -14.22 16.02
N VAL A 534 -31.76 -13.62 14.84
CA VAL A 534 -30.54 -13.28 14.11
C VAL A 534 -30.17 -11.82 14.38
N ILE A 535 -28.94 -11.62 14.82
CA ILE A 535 -28.35 -10.30 15.08
C ILE A 535 -27.44 -9.96 13.91
N VAL A 536 -27.70 -8.82 13.29
CA VAL A 536 -26.93 -8.30 12.16
C VAL A 536 -25.94 -7.27 12.68
N THR A 537 -24.65 -7.49 12.45
CA THR A 537 -23.59 -6.60 12.93
C THR A 537 -22.69 -6.13 11.80
N GLY A 538 -22.03 -4.98 11.99
CA GLY A 538 -20.92 -4.59 11.13
C GLY A 538 -20.49 -3.14 11.22
N LEU A 539 -19.40 -2.82 10.51
CA LEU A 539 -18.75 -1.51 10.49
C LEU A 539 -18.11 -1.28 9.11
N ALA A 540 -18.37 -0.10 8.53
CA ALA A 540 -17.68 0.40 7.33
C ALA A 540 -17.03 1.75 7.62
N ARG A 541 -15.70 1.79 7.81
CA ARG A 541 -14.89 3.01 8.03
C ARG A 541 -13.47 2.82 7.52
N LEU A 542 -12.97 3.79 6.74
CA LEU A 542 -11.63 3.76 6.12
C LEU A 542 -11.40 2.45 5.34
N ALA A 543 -10.39 1.67 5.73
CA ALA A 543 -10.07 0.37 5.12
C ALA A 543 -10.88 -0.80 5.70
N TYR A 544 -11.69 -0.58 6.75
CA TYR A 544 -12.48 -1.64 7.39
C TYR A 544 -13.87 -1.73 6.77
N ASN A 545 -14.19 -2.91 6.24
CA ASN A 545 -15.49 -3.25 5.68
C ASN A 545 -15.89 -4.65 6.16
N ARG A 546 -16.57 -4.75 7.31
CA ARG A 546 -16.89 -6.03 7.93
C ARG A 546 -18.34 -6.10 8.36
N GLY A 547 -18.92 -7.29 8.23
CA GLY A 547 -20.24 -7.59 8.74
C GLY A 547 -20.35 -9.06 9.12
N ALA A 548 -21.21 -9.35 10.09
CA ALA A 548 -21.44 -10.71 10.54
C ALA A 548 -22.89 -10.90 11.00
N LEU A 549 -23.31 -12.15 11.04
CA LEU A 549 -24.55 -12.61 11.64
C LEU A 549 -24.20 -13.40 12.90
N TYR A 550 -24.92 -13.10 13.98
CA TYR A 550 -24.91 -13.89 15.20
C TYR A 550 -26.29 -14.49 15.43
N LEU A 551 -26.34 -15.64 16.09
CA LEU A 551 -27.57 -16.29 16.50
C LEU A 551 -27.72 -16.19 18.01
N ALA A 552 -28.80 -15.52 18.45
CA ALA A 552 -29.21 -15.45 19.84
C ALA A 552 -30.22 -16.56 20.14
N ARG A 553 -29.88 -17.41 21.12
CA ARG A 553 -30.73 -18.51 21.58
C ARG A 553 -31.00 -18.37 23.07
N ARG A 554 -32.20 -18.76 23.47
CA ARG A 554 -32.59 -18.79 24.88
C ARG A 554 -31.87 -19.93 25.60
N ALA A 555 -31.03 -19.59 26.57
CA ALA A 555 -30.29 -20.56 27.40
C ALA A 555 -31.04 -20.92 28.70
N GLY A 556 -32.11 -20.20 29.02
CA GLY A 556 -32.96 -20.40 30.19
C GLY A 556 -33.84 -19.19 30.47
N PRO A 557 -34.64 -19.18 31.55
CA PRO A 557 -35.41 -18.00 31.95
C PRO A 557 -34.54 -16.76 32.09
N GLY A 558 -34.84 -15.72 31.31
CA GLY A 558 -34.11 -14.46 31.33
C GLY A 558 -32.64 -14.52 30.87
N LYS A 559 -32.21 -15.59 30.15
CA LYS A 559 -30.83 -15.74 29.69
C LYS A 559 -30.76 -16.05 28.19
N TYR A 560 -29.87 -15.33 27.51
CA TYR A 560 -29.53 -15.55 26.11
C TYR A 560 -28.07 -15.91 25.94
N GLU A 561 -27.81 -16.86 25.05
CA GLU A 561 -26.48 -17.15 24.51
C GLU A 561 -26.42 -16.63 23.08
N VAL A 562 -25.37 -15.88 22.76
CA VAL A 562 -25.17 -15.28 21.44
C VAL A 562 -23.93 -15.89 20.83
N THR A 563 -24.11 -16.58 19.70
CA THR A 563 -23.04 -17.31 19.01
C THR A 563 -22.81 -16.70 17.64
N TYR A 564 -21.55 -16.55 17.25
CA TYR A 564 -21.22 -16.18 15.87
C TYR A 564 -21.80 -17.22 14.91
N TRP A 565 -22.34 -16.77 13.78
CA TRP A 565 -22.95 -17.68 12.81
C TRP A 565 -22.35 -17.59 11.40
N LYS A 566 -22.33 -16.40 10.77
CA LYS A 566 -21.93 -16.24 9.36
C LYS A 566 -21.20 -14.90 9.12
N THR A 567 -20.14 -14.89 8.30
CA THR A 567 -19.54 -13.64 7.77
C THR A 567 -20.40 -13.10 6.64
N LEU A 568 -20.72 -11.80 6.69
CA LEU A 568 -21.41 -11.09 5.60
C LEU A 568 -20.41 -10.61 4.54
N PRO A 569 -20.84 -10.41 3.28
CA PRO A 569 -20.02 -9.79 2.25
C PRO A 569 -19.89 -8.28 2.51
N GLY A 570 -19.18 -7.90 3.57
CA GLY A 570 -18.99 -6.52 4.01
C GLY A 570 -20.08 -5.99 4.96
N ALA A 571 -19.93 -4.73 5.34
CA ALA A 571 -20.78 -4.10 6.34
C ALA A 571 -22.24 -3.97 5.87
N PRO A 572 -23.22 -4.26 6.74
CA PRO A 572 -24.63 -4.11 6.43
C PRO A 572 -25.02 -2.63 6.42
N ARG A 573 -25.84 -2.26 5.43
CA ARG A 573 -26.46 -0.94 5.25
C ARG A 573 -27.92 -0.93 5.72
N ALA A 574 -28.59 -2.07 5.60
CA ALA A 574 -29.98 -2.27 6.03
C ALA A 574 -30.26 -3.76 6.20
N SER A 575 -31.24 -4.10 7.03
CA SER A 575 -31.73 -5.49 7.17
C SER A 575 -33.21 -5.50 7.52
N GLY A 576 -33.91 -6.59 7.19
CA GLY A 576 -35.34 -6.76 7.48
C GLY A 576 -35.88 -8.09 7.00
N LEU A 577 -37.07 -8.45 7.46
CA LEU A 577 -37.74 -9.68 7.03
C LEU A 577 -38.52 -9.45 5.73
N THR A 578 -38.51 -10.44 4.85
CA THR A 578 -39.40 -10.49 3.68
C THR A 578 -40.77 -11.05 4.08
N ALA A 579 -41.77 -10.94 3.20
CA ALA A 579 -43.13 -11.43 3.47
C ALA A 579 -43.19 -12.95 3.71
N ASP A 580 -42.28 -13.72 3.11
CA ASP A 580 -42.11 -15.16 3.32
C ASP A 580 -41.23 -15.52 4.54
N GLY A 581 -40.79 -14.51 5.31
CA GLY A 581 -40.04 -14.69 6.55
C GLY A 581 -38.55 -14.95 6.39
N ALA A 582 -37.98 -14.74 5.19
CA ALA A 582 -36.54 -14.76 4.97
C ALA A 582 -35.91 -13.44 5.49
N LEU A 583 -34.69 -13.51 6.00
CA LEU A 583 -33.96 -12.30 6.40
C LEU A 583 -33.23 -11.74 5.19
N PHE A 584 -33.58 -10.53 4.78
CA PHE A 584 -32.83 -9.74 3.80
C PHE A 584 -31.78 -8.88 4.50
N VAL A 585 -30.56 -8.84 3.97
CA VAL A 585 -29.50 -7.93 4.42
C VAL A 585 -28.86 -7.27 3.20
N SER A 586 -28.81 -5.95 3.19
CA SER A 586 -28.07 -5.19 2.17
C SER A 586 -26.67 -4.91 2.67
N CYS A 587 -25.63 -5.37 1.96
CA CYS A 587 -24.23 -5.19 2.36
C CYS A 587 -23.44 -4.42 1.29
N VAL A 588 -22.25 -3.94 1.67
CA VAL A 588 -21.31 -3.28 0.73
C VAL A 588 -20.90 -4.22 -0.42
N GLY A 589 -20.58 -5.47 -0.10
CA GLY A 589 -20.18 -6.51 -1.06
C GLY A 589 -21.36 -7.25 -1.72
N GLY A 590 -22.58 -6.78 -1.55
CA GLY A 590 -23.78 -7.26 -2.22
C GLY A 590 -24.91 -7.68 -1.28
N ASP A 591 -26.14 -7.65 -1.81
CA ASP A 591 -27.35 -7.95 -1.03
C ASP A 591 -27.57 -9.48 -0.93
N LEU A 592 -28.09 -9.94 0.21
CA LEU A 592 -28.29 -11.37 0.50
C LEU A 592 -29.65 -11.66 1.13
N LEU A 593 -30.09 -12.90 0.95
CA LEU A 593 -31.23 -13.51 1.62
C LEU A 593 -30.76 -14.67 2.48
N VAL A 594 -31.31 -14.76 3.67
CA VAL A 594 -31.09 -15.86 4.61
C VAL A 594 -32.40 -16.62 4.75
N LYS A 595 -32.43 -17.85 4.23
CA LYS A 595 -33.59 -18.75 4.24
C LYS A 595 -33.28 -19.96 5.10
N GLY A 596 -33.84 -19.98 6.31
CA GLY A 596 -33.45 -20.98 7.31
C GLY A 596 -31.96 -20.85 7.62
N SER A 597 -31.19 -21.91 7.42
CA SER A 597 -29.73 -21.91 7.63
C SER A 597 -28.90 -21.50 6.40
N ARG A 598 -29.53 -21.30 5.24
CA ARG A 598 -28.85 -21.05 3.96
C ARG A 598 -28.76 -19.56 3.65
N ILE A 599 -27.65 -19.17 3.04
CA ILE A 599 -27.42 -17.83 2.49
C ILE A 599 -27.41 -17.92 0.96
N GLU A 600 -28.07 -16.96 0.31
CA GLU A 600 -28.05 -16.78 -1.13
C GLU A 600 -27.95 -15.28 -1.46
N MET A 601 -27.45 -14.94 -2.66
CA MET A 601 -27.45 -13.55 -3.12
C MET A 601 -28.85 -13.11 -3.50
N ALA A 602 -29.27 -11.94 -3.04
CA ALA A 602 -30.54 -11.35 -3.43
C ALA A 602 -30.50 -10.90 -4.90
N GLY A 603 -31.53 -11.21 -5.68
CA GLY A 603 -31.63 -10.80 -7.09
C GLY A 603 -30.80 -11.63 -8.07
N ALA A 604 -30.12 -12.68 -7.62
CA ALA A 604 -29.65 -13.73 -8.51
C ALA A 604 -30.87 -14.53 -9.00
N ALA A 605 -31.32 -14.29 -10.23
CA ALA A 605 -32.15 -15.27 -10.91
C ALA A 605 -31.34 -16.59 -11.01
N PRO A 606 -31.99 -17.76 -10.85
CA PRO A 606 -31.32 -19.05 -10.94
C PRO A 606 -30.56 -19.25 -12.27
#